data_AF-A0A9X7MW46-F1
#
_entry.id   AF-A0A9X7MW46-F1
#
_cell.length_a   1.000
_cell.length_b   1.000
_cell.length_c   1.000
_cell.angle_alpha   90.00
_cell.angle_beta   90.00
_cell.angle_gamma   90.00
#
_symmetry.space_group_name_H-M   'P 1'
#
loop_
_entity.id
_entity.type
_entity.pdbx_description
1 polymer ?
#
loop_
_entity_poly.entity_id
_entity_poly.type
_entity_poly.pdbx_seq_one_letter_code
_entity_poly.pdbx_strand_id
1 'polypeptide(L)'
;MSLFQCEVCGCCENTALAAQGFTWLTDCFDWSYAPEREGKRLCSACGPVKYRDGKPTEFGKWHDQFERVFLPLEMFVTNCRGNLAHHETGDENYRAYAIQSEVANG
;
A
#
# COMPACT_ATOMS: atom_id res chain seq x y z
N MET A 1 2.04 -8.34 -12.39
CA MET A 1 1.99 -7.96 -10.96
C MET A 1 0.70 -7.19 -10.74
N SER A 2 0.05 -7.38 -9.59
CA SER A 2 -1.34 -6.95 -9.35
C SER A 2 -1.40 -5.60 -8.64
N LEU A 3 -2.48 -4.87 -8.84
CA LEU A 3 -2.79 -3.66 -8.07
C LEU A 3 -3.49 -4.02 -6.76
N PHE A 4 -3.27 -3.22 -5.73
CA PHE A 4 -3.92 -3.36 -4.42
C PHE A 4 -4.11 -2.01 -3.75
N GLN A 5 -5.03 -1.97 -2.80
CA GLN A 5 -5.20 -0.83 -1.92
C GLN A 5 -4.37 -1.01 -0.64
N CYS A 6 -3.59 0.02 -0.28
CA CYS A 6 -2.87 0.06 0.98
C CYS A 6 -3.85 0.15 2.16
N GLU A 7 -3.71 -0.74 3.14
CA GLU A 7 -4.59 -0.83 4.31
C GLU A 7 -4.34 0.27 5.38
N VAL A 8 -3.33 1.13 5.16
CA VAL A 8 -3.00 2.24 6.07
C VAL A 8 -3.41 3.59 5.52
N CYS A 9 -3.06 3.89 4.26
CA CYS A 9 -3.35 5.20 3.67
C CYS A 9 -4.38 5.15 2.52
N GLY A 10 -4.84 3.97 2.12
CA GLY A 10 -5.82 3.83 1.04
C GLY A 10 -5.28 4.06 -0.36
N CYS A 11 -3.97 4.29 -0.55
CA CYS A 11 -3.45 4.51 -1.90
C CYS A 11 -3.41 3.23 -2.73
N CYS A 12 -3.60 3.38 -4.04
CA CYS A 12 -3.40 2.33 -5.02
C CYS A 12 -1.89 2.08 -5.21
N GLU A 13 -1.47 0.82 -5.14
CA GLU A 13 -0.07 0.40 -5.32
C GLU A 13 0.00 -0.86 -6.17
N ASN A 14 1.15 -1.10 -6.80
CA ASN A 14 1.47 -2.34 -7.49
C ASN A 14 2.31 -3.28 -6.62
N THR A 15 1.97 -4.58 -6.58
CA THR A 15 2.73 -5.57 -5.79
C THR A 15 4.21 -5.66 -6.16
N ALA A 16 4.60 -5.25 -7.39
CA ALA A 16 5.99 -5.21 -7.84
C ALA A 16 6.85 -4.20 -7.06
N LEU A 17 6.25 -3.11 -6.59
CA LEU A 17 6.96 -1.95 -6.02
C LEU A 17 6.87 -1.88 -4.50
N ALA A 18 6.17 -2.84 -3.89
CA ALA A 18 5.94 -2.90 -2.44
C ALA A 18 6.27 -4.29 -1.85
N ALA A 19 7.21 -5.03 -2.46
CA ALA A 19 7.58 -6.38 -2.01
C ALA A 19 6.36 -7.29 -1.75
N GLN A 20 5.41 -7.29 -2.70
CA GLN A 20 4.11 -7.99 -2.59
C GLN A 20 3.19 -7.50 -1.45
N GLY A 21 3.34 -6.25 -1.02
CA GLY A 21 2.60 -5.65 0.07
C GLY A 21 3.14 -6.02 1.45
N PHE A 22 4.36 -6.56 1.53
CA PHE A 22 5.08 -6.94 2.77
C PHE A 22 4.46 -8.08 3.59
N THR A 23 3.27 -8.57 3.24
CA THR A 23 2.52 -9.58 4.01
C THR A 23 3.23 -10.93 4.12
N TRP A 24 4.10 -11.27 3.15
CA TRP A 24 4.86 -12.53 3.13
C TRP A 24 6.28 -12.41 3.69
N LEU A 25 6.71 -11.19 4.01
CA LEU A 25 8.07 -10.87 4.43
C LEU A 25 8.08 -10.14 5.77
N THR A 26 6.99 -10.22 6.54
CA THR A 26 6.80 -9.49 7.79
C THR A 26 7.98 -9.68 8.75
N ASP A 27 8.48 -10.91 8.90
CA ASP A 27 9.59 -11.26 9.80
C ASP A 27 10.97 -10.68 9.38
N CYS A 28 11.09 -10.18 8.15
CA CYS A 28 12.32 -9.59 7.63
C CYS A 28 12.51 -8.13 8.07
N PHE A 29 11.48 -7.48 8.59
CA PHE A 29 11.46 -6.04 8.84
C PHE A 29 11.40 -5.69 10.32
N ASP A 30 11.85 -4.48 10.66
CA ASP A 30 11.70 -3.91 11.99
C ASP A 30 10.43 -3.06 12.05
N TRP A 31 9.44 -3.55 12.79
CA TRP A 31 8.15 -2.89 12.99
C TRP A 31 8.08 -2.08 14.29
N SER A 32 9.15 -2.04 15.10
CA SER A 32 9.11 -1.40 16.43
C SER A 32 8.73 0.09 16.40
N TYR A 33 8.98 0.77 15.26
CA TYR A 33 8.64 2.18 15.08
C TYR A 33 7.17 2.41 14.68
N ALA A 34 6.49 1.40 14.14
CA ALA A 34 5.10 1.47 13.66
C ALA A 34 4.42 0.08 13.78
N PRO A 35 4.26 -0.45 15.01
CA PRO A 35 3.75 -1.81 15.23
C PRO A 35 2.33 -2.00 14.70
N GLU A 36 1.54 -0.93 14.60
CA GLU A 36 0.18 -0.96 14.05
C GLU A 36 0.11 -1.30 12.55
N ARG A 37 1.26 -1.27 11.86
CA ARG A 37 1.38 -1.58 10.43
C ARG A 37 1.82 -3.01 10.16
N GLU A 38 2.29 -3.72 11.18
CA GLU A 38 2.77 -5.08 11.05
C GLU A 38 1.65 -6.02 10.57
N GLY A 39 1.93 -6.85 9.55
CA GLY A 39 0.96 -7.77 8.96
C GLY A 39 -0.08 -7.14 8.03
N LYS A 40 -0.16 -5.81 7.93
CA LYS A 40 -1.00 -5.13 6.94
C LYS A 40 -0.35 -5.14 5.56
N ARG A 41 -1.17 -5.05 4.52
CA ARG A 41 -0.77 -4.89 3.13
C ARG A 41 -0.50 -3.43 2.83
N LEU A 42 0.78 -3.07 2.74
CA LEU A 42 1.22 -1.67 2.68
C LEU A 42 1.76 -1.29 1.29
N CYS A 43 1.58 -0.03 0.93
CA CYS A 43 2.30 0.55 -0.21
C CYS A 43 3.77 0.84 0.11
N SER A 44 4.57 1.11 -0.92
CA SER A 44 5.98 1.50 -0.79
C SER A 44 6.21 2.63 0.24
N ALA A 45 5.34 3.64 0.25
CA ALA A 45 5.45 4.79 1.16
C ALA A 45 5.07 4.47 2.61
N CYS A 46 4.15 3.54 2.84
CA CYS A 46 3.77 3.10 4.19
C CYS A 46 4.66 1.96 4.71
N GLY A 47 5.43 1.34 3.81
CA GLY A 47 6.25 0.17 4.08
C GLY A 47 7.37 0.41 5.10
N PRO A 48 8.02 -0.69 5.53
CA PRO A 48 9.05 -0.69 6.58
C PRO A 48 10.29 0.09 6.13
N VAL A 49 10.81 1.00 6.96
CA VAL A 49 12.04 1.77 6.66
C VAL A 49 13.32 1.03 7.01
N LYS A 50 13.24 -0.05 7.79
CA LYS A 50 14.38 -0.85 8.23
C LYS A 50 14.08 -2.35 8.15
N TYR A 51 15.10 -3.11 7.81
CA TYR A 51 15.14 -4.55 8.04
C TYR A 51 15.32 -4.84 9.53
N ARG A 52 15.01 -6.07 9.95
CA ARG A 52 15.18 -6.53 11.33
C ARG A 52 16.64 -6.48 11.82
N ASP A 53 17.61 -6.52 10.91
CA ASP A 53 19.04 -6.34 11.21
C ASP A 53 19.46 -4.86 11.38
N GLY A 54 18.51 -3.93 11.28
CA GLY A 54 18.71 -2.49 11.44
C GLY A 54 19.14 -1.76 10.17
N LYS A 55 19.43 -2.46 9.06
CA LYS A 55 19.76 -1.81 7.79
C LYS A 55 18.55 -1.08 7.22
N PRO A 56 18.74 0.06 6.53
CA PRO A 56 17.65 0.76 5.86
C PRO A 56 17.11 -0.07 4.69
N THR A 57 15.82 0.06 4.42
CA THR A 57 15.18 -0.43 3.18
C THR A 57 15.13 0.69 2.14
N GLU A 58 14.68 0.36 0.93
CA GLU A 58 14.34 1.36 -0.10
C GLU A 58 12.91 1.91 0.06
N PHE A 59 12.13 1.40 1.02
CA PHE A 59 10.73 1.74 1.27
C PHE A 59 10.57 2.86 2.31
N GLY A 60 9.33 3.16 2.70
CA GLY A 60 8.98 4.31 3.55
C GLY A 60 8.92 5.64 2.79
N LYS A 61 8.98 5.57 1.46
CA LYS A 61 8.78 6.68 0.53
C LYS A 61 8.05 6.19 -0.71
N TRP A 62 7.41 7.10 -1.43
CA TRP A 62 6.84 6.77 -2.72
C TRP A 62 7.95 6.54 -3.75
N HIS A 63 7.76 5.60 -4.66
CA HIS A 63 8.79 5.16 -5.63
C HIS A 63 8.78 5.96 -6.95
N ASP A 64 7.84 6.91 -7.13
CA ASP A 64 7.71 7.80 -8.30
C ASP A 64 7.64 7.09 -9.67
N GLN A 65 7.15 5.84 -9.72
CA GLN A 65 6.97 5.09 -10.98
C GLN A 65 5.61 5.38 -11.62
N PHE A 66 4.65 5.82 -10.82
CA PHE A 66 3.34 6.32 -11.25
C PHE A 66 2.78 7.28 -10.20
N GLU A 67 1.72 7.99 -10.58
CA GLU A 67 1.02 8.92 -9.69
C GLU A 67 0.44 8.21 -8.47
N ARG A 68 0.70 8.75 -7.27
CA ARG A 68 0.14 8.23 -6.03
C ARG A 68 -1.34 8.62 -5.89
N VAL A 69 -2.24 7.72 -6.25
CA VAL A 69 -3.69 7.91 -6.14
C VAL A 69 -4.21 7.38 -4.81
N PHE A 70 -4.92 8.21 -4.05
CA PHE A 70 -5.56 7.83 -2.79
C PHE A 70 -7.03 7.50 -3.01
N LEU A 71 -7.49 6.41 -2.38
CA LEU A 71 -8.86 5.91 -2.48
C LEU A 71 -9.46 5.80 -1.07
N PRO A 72 -10.79 5.92 -0.91
CA PRO A 72 -11.44 5.65 0.37
C PRO A 72 -11.08 4.26 0.87
N LEU A 73 -10.62 4.17 2.12
CA LEU A 73 -10.15 2.92 2.73
C LEU A 73 -11.20 1.80 2.61
N GLU A 74 -10.72 0.57 2.41
CA GLU A 74 -11.53 -0.66 2.35
C GLU A 74 -12.53 -0.73 1.18
N MET A 75 -12.56 0.27 0.29
CA MET A 75 -13.50 0.34 -0.83
C MET A 75 -13.05 -0.48 -2.04
N PHE A 76 -11.77 -0.86 -2.13
CA PHE A 76 -11.21 -1.54 -3.30
C PHE A 76 -10.48 -2.85 -2.95
N VAL A 77 -10.69 -3.86 -3.80
CA VAL A 77 -10.08 -5.19 -3.67
C VAL A 77 -9.37 -5.59 -4.96
N THR A 78 -8.30 -6.37 -4.85
CA THR A 78 -7.66 -6.99 -6.02
C THR A 78 -8.58 -8.10 -6.55
N ASN A 79 -9.05 -8.00 -7.78
CA ASN A 79 -9.88 -9.04 -8.39
C ASN A 79 -9.05 -10.24 -8.90
N CYS A 80 -9.73 -11.28 -9.42
CA CYS A 80 -9.09 -12.50 -9.91
C CYS A 80 -8.14 -12.30 -11.10
N ARG A 81 -8.21 -11.15 -11.78
CA ARG A 81 -7.29 -10.77 -12.88
C ARG A 81 -6.10 -9.93 -12.40
N GLY A 82 -6.07 -9.57 -11.13
CA GLY A 82 -5.04 -8.71 -10.55
C GLY A 82 -5.30 -7.21 -10.70
N ASN A 83 -6.49 -6.81 -11.16
CA ASN A 83 -6.89 -5.40 -11.24
C ASN A 83 -7.47 -4.94 -9.89
N LEU A 84 -7.36 -3.65 -9.61
CA LEU A 84 -8.01 -3.05 -8.45
C LEU A 84 -9.46 -2.72 -8.85
N ALA A 85 -10.42 -3.34 -8.16
CA ALA A 85 -11.84 -3.17 -8.44
C ALA A 85 -12.57 -2.70 -7.17
N HIS A 86 -13.57 -1.84 -7.35
CA HIS A 86 -14.47 -1.44 -6.28
C HIS A 86 -15.16 -2.68 -5.71
N HIS A 87 -15.16 -2.83 -4.38
CA HIS A 87 -15.64 -4.02 -3.69
C HIS A 87 -17.10 -4.36 -4.02
N GLU A 88 -17.99 -3.35 -4.03
CA GLU A 88 -19.43 -3.57 -4.30
C GLU A 88 -19.80 -3.65 -5.79
N THR A 89 -19.30 -2.74 -6.62
CA THR A 89 -19.73 -2.62 -8.03
C THR A 89 -18.85 -3.41 -9.00
N GLY A 90 -17.63 -3.77 -8.60
CA GLY A 90 -16.62 -4.34 -9.50
C GLY A 90 -16.01 -3.35 -10.49
N ASP A 91 -16.28 -2.04 -10.36
CA ASP A 91 -15.70 -1.02 -11.23
C ASP A 91 -14.17 -0.96 -11.08
N GLU A 92 -13.45 -1.09 -12.19
CA GLU A 92 -11.99 -1.06 -12.24
C GLU A 92 -11.43 0.35 -12.45
N ASN A 93 -12.28 1.35 -12.74
CA ASN A 93 -11.88 2.75 -12.90
C ASN A 93 -11.70 3.44 -11.54
N TYR A 94 -10.75 2.96 -10.74
CA TYR A 94 -10.48 3.48 -9.40
C TYR A 94 -10.18 4.98 -9.38
N ARG A 95 -9.67 5.56 -10.48
CA ARG A 95 -9.36 6.99 -10.58
C ARG A 95 -10.60 7.88 -10.46
N ALA A 96 -11.77 7.38 -10.81
CA ALA A 96 -13.03 8.11 -10.63
C ALA A 96 -13.40 8.33 -9.16
N TYR A 97 -12.81 7.53 -8.25
CA TYR A 97 -13.05 7.57 -6.81
C TYR A 97 -11.88 8.21 -6.04
N ALA A 98 -10.91 8.80 -6.75
CA ALA A 98 -9.74 9.39 -6.13
C ALA A 98 -10.14 10.52 -5.17
N ILE A 99 -9.62 10.46 -3.94
CA ILE A 99 -9.79 11.51 -2.95
C ILE A 99 -8.53 12.37 -2.88
N GLN A 100 -8.70 13.65 -2.59
CA GLN A 100 -7.56 14.48 -2.19
C GLN A 100 -7.08 13.97 -0.84
N SER A 101 -5.81 13.55 -0.75
CA SER A 101 -5.22 13.24 0.55
C SER A 101 -5.11 14.56 1.31
N GLU A 102 -6.07 14.83 2.18
CA GLU A 102 -5.85 15.79 3.26
C GLU A 102 -4.77 15.17 4.14
N VAL A 103 -3.58 15.76 4.08
CA VAL A 103 -2.47 15.45 4.97
C VAL A 103 -3.03 15.57 6.39
N ALA A 104 -3.09 14.45 7.11
CA ALA A 104 -3.28 14.45 8.54
C ALA A 104 -2.08 15.18 9.14
N ASN A 105 -2.25 16.49 9.36
CA ASN A 105 -1.38 17.27 10.23
C ASN A 105 -1.62 16.74 11.65
N GLY A 106 -0.66 15.96 12.16
CA GLY A 106 -0.58 15.50 13.54
C GLY A 106 0.87 15.34 13.93
#